data_AF-A0A2V8KHU6-F1
#
_entry.id   AF-A0A2V8KHU6-F1
#
_cell.length_a   1.000
_cell.length_b   1.000
_cell.length_c   1.000
_cell.angle_alpha   90.00
_cell.angle_beta   90.00
_cell.angle_gamma   90.00
#
_symmetry.space_group_name_H-M   'P 1'
#
loop_
_entity.id
_entity.type
_entity.pdbx_description
1 polymer ?
#
loop_
_entity_poly.entity_id
_entity_poly.type
_entity_poly.pdbx_seq_one_letter_code
_entity_poly.pdbx_strand_id
1 'polypeptide(L)'
;MAESKITKRSEDYSRWYTDVIAAAELADYAPVKGCMIIRPNGYAIWEKMQQALDGMFKETGHQNAYFPLFIPESFLQKEAEHVEGFAPEVAVVTHAGGSKLEEPLVIRPTSE
;
A
#
# COMPACT_ATOMS: atom_id res chain seq x y z
N MET A 1 -30.27 7.90 1.77
CA MET A 1 -29.08 7.30 2.41
C MET A 1 -29.59 6.19 3.31
N ALA A 2 -29.29 4.92 3.03
CA ALA A 2 -29.71 3.84 3.93
C ALA A 2 -29.00 4.00 5.27
N GLU A 3 -29.73 4.00 6.38
CA GLU A 3 -29.13 3.93 7.73
C GLU A 3 -28.37 2.60 7.86
N SER A 4 -27.06 2.62 7.63
CA SER A 4 -26.22 1.45 7.90
C SER A 4 -26.09 1.31 9.41
N LYS A 5 -26.75 0.30 9.98
CA LYS A 5 -26.63 -0.04 11.40
C LYS A 5 -25.18 -0.47 11.68
N ILE A 6 -24.43 0.36 12.40
CA ILE A 6 -23.05 0.07 12.82
C ILE A 6 -23.09 -0.90 14.01
N THR A 7 -22.37 -2.02 13.92
CA THR A 7 -22.23 -2.99 15.02
C THR A 7 -21.54 -2.35 16.23
N LYS A 8 -21.93 -2.68 17.46
CA LYS A 8 -21.24 -2.12 18.63
C LYS A 8 -19.83 -2.68 18.72
N ARG A 9 -18.86 -1.79 18.95
CA ARG A 9 -17.44 -2.14 19.11
C ARG A 9 -17.17 -3.22 20.16
N SER A 10 -17.96 -3.25 21.24
CA SER A 10 -17.82 -4.23 22.33
C SER A 10 -18.38 -5.62 22.01
N GLU A 11 -19.21 -5.74 20.97
CA GLU A 11 -19.88 -6.99 20.59
C GLU A 11 -19.08 -7.73 19.51
N ASP A 12 -18.65 -7.01 18.45
CA ASP A 12 -17.77 -7.54 17.40
C ASP A 12 -16.91 -6.40 16.85
N TYR A 13 -15.63 -6.41 17.21
CA TYR A 13 -14.69 -5.37 16.82
C TYR A 13 -14.39 -5.37 15.32
N SER A 14 -14.22 -6.56 14.73
CA SER A 14 -13.89 -6.71 13.30
C SER A 14 -15.03 -6.22 12.43
N ARG A 15 -16.27 -6.56 12.80
CA ARG A 15 -17.46 -6.07 12.10
C ARG A 15 -17.67 -4.58 12.32
N TRP A 16 -17.52 -4.09 13.55
CA TRP A 16 -17.59 -2.65 13.84
C TRP A 16 -16.61 -1.84 12.98
N TYR A 17 -15.36 -2.30 12.86
CA TYR A 17 -14.34 -1.62 12.07
C TYR A 17 -14.73 -1.50 10.60
N THR A 18 -15.19 -2.60 10.00
CA THR A 18 -15.63 -2.62 8.59
C THR A 18 -16.92 -1.80 8.38
N ASP A 19 -17.87 -1.87 9.32
CA ASP A 19 -19.09 -1.07 9.28
C ASP A 19 -18.78 0.43 9.35
N VAL A 20 -17.84 0.85 10.22
CA VAL A 20 -17.43 2.27 10.33
C VAL A 20 -16.78 2.75 9.04
N ILE A 21 -15.85 1.97 8.47
CA ILE A 21 -15.18 2.32 7.20
C ILE A 21 -16.21 2.51 6.09
N ALA A 22 -17.17 1.59 5.97
CA ALA A 22 -18.20 1.64 4.96
C ALA A 22 -19.18 2.81 5.19
N ALA A 23 -19.68 2.97 6.42
CA ALA A 23 -20.64 4.01 6.79
C ALA A 23 -20.07 5.42 6.63
N ALA A 24 -18.78 5.61 6.92
CA ALA A 24 -18.07 6.86 6.73
C ALA A 24 -17.51 7.03 5.31
N GLU A 25 -17.80 6.10 4.39
CA GLU A 25 -17.35 6.17 3.00
C GLU A 25 -15.83 6.36 2.88
N LEU A 26 -15.04 5.63 3.68
CA LEU A 26 -13.58 5.77 3.70
C LEU A 26 -12.90 4.90 2.64
N ALA A 27 -13.35 3.66 2.46
CA ALA A 27 -12.80 2.74 1.49
C ALA A 27 -13.82 1.66 1.09
N ASP A 28 -13.66 1.12 -0.12
CA ASP A 28 -14.42 0.00 -0.67
C ASP A 28 -13.50 -1.18 -1.00
N TYR A 29 -14.07 -2.37 -1.16
CA TYR A 29 -13.33 -3.55 -1.60
C TYR A 29 -12.94 -3.45 -3.08
N ALA A 30 -11.67 -3.74 -3.39
CA ALA A 30 -11.22 -3.90 -4.76
C ALA A 30 -11.49 -5.35 -5.26
N PRO A 31 -11.55 -5.58 -6.58
CA PRO A 31 -11.69 -6.94 -7.13
C PRO A 31 -10.45 -7.82 -6.89
N VAL A 32 -9.31 -7.22 -6.51
CA VAL A 32 -8.07 -7.94 -6.21
C VAL A 32 -7.98 -8.19 -4.71
N LYS A 33 -7.74 -9.46 -4.33
CA LYS A 33 -7.59 -9.87 -2.93
C LYS A 33 -6.49 -9.05 -2.25
N GLY A 34 -6.80 -8.51 -1.06
CA GLY A 34 -5.86 -7.70 -0.27
C GLY A 34 -5.77 -6.24 -0.71
N CYS A 35 -6.48 -5.83 -1.78
CA CYS A 35 -6.54 -4.45 -2.22
C CYS A 35 -7.86 -3.78 -1.82
N MET A 36 -7.83 -2.46 -1.70
CA MET A 36 -9.00 -1.61 -1.42
C MET A 36 -9.00 -0.39 -2.34
N ILE A 37 -10.19 0.15 -2.61
CA ILE A 37 -10.37 1.44 -3.26
C ILE A 37 -10.55 2.46 -2.14
N ILE A 38 -9.60 3.37 -1.96
CA ILE A 38 -9.72 4.42 -0.95
C ILE A 38 -10.61 5.52 -1.54
N ARG A 39 -11.76 5.77 -0.90
CA ARG A 39 -12.75 6.77 -1.33
C ARG A 39 -12.30 8.18 -0.97
N PRO A 40 -12.90 9.25 -1.54
CA PRO A 40 -12.47 10.62 -1.29
C PRO A 40 -12.36 11.00 0.19
N ASN A 41 -13.29 10.54 1.04
CA ASN A 41 -13.23 10.85 2.47
C ASN A 41 -12.03 10.18 3.17
N GLY A 42 -11.73 8.91 2.82
CA GLY A 42 -10.54 8.22 3.33
C GLY A 42 -9.23 8.81 2.79
N TYR A 43 -9.22 9.14 1.50
CA TYR A 43 -8.01 9.69 0.86
C TYR A 43 -7.68 11.10 1.39
N ALA A 44 -8.70 11.91 1.71
CA ALA A 44 -8.50 13.22 2.33
C ALA A 44 -7.79 13.15 3.70
N ILE A 45 -8.00 12.07 4.48
CA ILE A 45 -7.27 11.84 5.73
C ILE A 45 -5.79 11.58 5.42
N TRP A 46 -5.52 10.72 4.43
CA TRP A 46 -4.17 10.43 3.99
C TRP A 46 -3.45 11.68 3.47
N GLU A 47 -4.09 12.49 2.63
CA GLU A 47 -3.51 13.73 2.11
C GLU A 47 -3.10 14.69 3.23
N LYS A 48 -3.92 14.82 4.27
CA LYS A 48 -3.60 15.66 5.45
C LYS A 48 -2.39 15.13 6.22
N MET A 49 -2.33 13.81 6.43
CA MET A 49 -1.18 13.18 7.09
C MET A 49 0.10 13.35 6.27
N GLN A 50 0.03 13.08 4.96
CA GLN A 50 1.16 13.23 4.05
C GLN A 50 1.68 14.68 4.03
N GLN A 51 0.79 15.67 3.93
CA GLN A 51 1.17 17.09 3.95
C GLN A 51 1.87 17.49 5.25
N ALA A 52 1.35 17.03 6.40
CA ALA A 52 1.93 17.34 7.70
C ALA A 52 3.35 16.75 7.83
N LEU A 53 3.53 15.48 7.46
CA LEU A 53 4.83 14.81 7.52
C LEU A 53 5.82 15.40 6.50
N ASP A 54 5.38 15.66 5.27
CA ASP A 54 6.20 16.29 4.23
C ASP A 54 6.72 17.67 4.68
N GLY A 55 5.90 18.45 5.39
CA GLY A 55 6.33 19.69 6.03
C GLY A 55 7.47 19.47 7.04
N MET A 56 7.30 18.53 7.97
CA MET A 56 8.29 18.19 8.99
C MET A 56 9.61 17.68 8.38
N PHE A 57 9.54 16.89 7.31
CA PHE A 57 10.73 16.39 6.61
C PHE A 57 11.50 17.54 5.92
N LYS A 58 10.79 18.48 5.31
CA LYS A 58 11.40 19.66 4.67
C LYS A 58 12.04 20.60 5.68
N GLU A 59 11.46 20.78 6.86
CA GLU A 59 12.05 21.56 7.96
C GLU A 59 13.40 21.00 8.41
N THR A 60 13.61 19.70 8.25
CA THR A 60 14.85 19.00 8.60
C THR A 60 15.79 18.79 7.40
N GLY A 61 15.51 19.43 6.25
CA GLY A 61 16.38 19.44 5.07
C GLY A 61 16.26 18.22 4.15
N HIS A 62 15.27 17.36 4.36
CA HIS A 62 15.02 16.22 3.47
C HIS A 62 14.42 16.67 2.14
N GLN A 63 14.70 15.89 1.09
CA GLN A 63 14.19 16.12 -0.26
C GLN A 63 13.43 14.90 -0.74
N ASN A 64 12.26 15.13 -1.33
CA ASN A 64 11.50 14.06 -1.95
C ASN A 64 12.17 13.61 -3.25
N ALA A 65 12.22 12.30 -3.46
CA ALA A 65 12.63 11.67 -4.71
C ALA A 65 11.64 10.55 -5.04
N TYR A 66 11.57 10.17 -6.32
CA TYR A 66 10.74 9.05 -6.77
C TYR A 66 11.59 8.06 -7.56
N PHE A 67 11.82 6.89 -6.96
CA PHE A 67 12.51 5.77 -7.57
C PHE A 67 11.51 4.88 -8.34
N PRO A 68 11.98 4.13 -9.35
CA PRO A 68 11.13 3.23 -10.13
C PRO A 68 10.34 2.23 -9.28
N LEU A 69 9.12 1.91 -9.69
CA LEU A 69 8.28 0.89 -9.04
C LEU A 69 8.86 -0.53 -9.22
N PHE A 70 9.40 -0.80 -10.41
CA PHE A 70 9.96 -2.09 -10.79
C PHE A 70 11.46 -2.10 -10.54
N ILE A 71 11.94 -3.14 -9.86
CA ILE A 71 13.37 -3.41 -9.64
C ILE A 71 13.76 -4.75 -10.28
N PRO A 72 14.97 -4.90 -10.83
CA PRO A 72 15.46 -6.20 -11.29
C PRO A 72 15.49 -7.22 -10.15
N GLU A 73 15.07 -8.46 -10.39
CA GLU A 73 15.09 -9.51 -9.38
C GLU A 73 16.51 -9.73 -8.81
N SER A 74 17.54 -9.55 -9.64
CA SER A 74 18.95 -9.65 -9.19
C SER A 74 19.35 -8.61 -8.13
N PHE A 75 18.64 -7.47 -8.03
CA PHE A 75 18.93 -6.46 -7.01
C PHE A 75 18.35 -6.88 -5.66
N LEU A 76 17.14 -7.46 -5.66
CA LEU A 76 16.52 -7.99 -4.44
C LEU A 76 17.32 -9.16 -3.84
N GLN A 77 17.96 -9.97 -4.68
CA GLN A 77 18.80 -11.08 -4.21
C GLN A 77 20.07 -10.60 -3.48
N LYS A 78 20.65 -9.46 -3.89
CA LYS A 78 21.80 -8.84 -3.22
C LYS A 78 21.43 -8.26 -1.86
N GLU A 79 20.21 -7.73 -1.74
CA GLU A 79 19.62 -7.25 -0.48
C GLU A 79 19.35 -8.41 0.50
N ALA A 80 18.85 -9.55 -0.01
CA ALA A 80 18.52 -10.71 0.80
C ALA A 80 19.72 -11.32 1.54
N GLU A 81 20.95 -11.13 1.04
CA GLU A 81 22.18 -11.51 1.75
C GLU A 81 22.42 -10.68 3.02
N HIS A 82 21.80 -9.50 3.14
CA HIS A 82 21.94 -8.57 4.27
C HIS A 82 20.77 -8.66 5.27
N VAL A 83 19.68 -9.37 4.93
CA VAL A 83 18.46 -9.42 5.74
C VAL A 83 18.05 -10.88 5.99
N GLU A 84 18.55 -11.47 7.09
CA GLU A 84 18.11 -12.80 7.53
C GLU A 84 16.61 -12.81 7.85
N GLY A 85 15.81 -13.55 7.07
CA GLY A 85 14.41 -13.86 7.38
C GLY A 85 13.35 -13.14 6.55
N PHE A 86 13.73 -12.27 5.62
CA PHE A 86 12.81 -11.72 4.61
C PHE A 86 12.80 -12.61 3.37
N ALA A 87 11.94 -13.63 3.32
CA ALA A 87 11.50 -14.16 2.03
C ALA A 87 10.38 -13.23 1.55
N PRO A 88 10.60 -12.31 0.59
CA PRO A 88 9.62 -11.27 0.32
C PRO A 88 8.40 -11.89 -0.37
N GLU A 89 7.19 -11.64 0.16
CA GLU A 89 5.93 -11.88 -0.55
C GLU A 89 5.80 -10.85 -1.68
N VAL A 90 6.66 -10.95 -2.70
CA VAL A 90 6.74 -9.98 -3.79
C VAL A 90 5.97 -10.42 -5.03
N ALA A 91 5.31 -9.45 -5.65
CA ALA A 91 4.72 -9.65 -6.97
C ALA A 91 5.82 -9.54 -8.04
N VAL A 92 5.97 -10.59 -8.84
CA VAL A 92 6.96 -10.68 -9.91
C VAL A 92 6.30 -10.54 -11.28
N VAL A 93 6.79 -9.59 -12.07
CA VAL A 93 6.43 -9.39 -13.47
C VAL A 93 7.38 -10.20 -14.33
N THR A 94 6.86 -11.23 -14.99
CA THR A 94 7.61 -12.11 -15.89
C THR A 94 7.32 -11.86 -17.37
N HIS A 95 6.24 -11.13 -17.67
CA HIS A 95 5.79 -10.83 -19.02
C HIS A 95 5.43 -9.36 -19.15
N ALA A 96 5.88 -8.72 -20.22
CA ALA A 96 5.52 -7.34 -20.58
C ALA A 96 5.35 -7.23 -22.10
N GLY A 97 4.35 -6.47 -22.54
CA GLY A 97 4.08 -6.29 -23.97
C GLY A 97 3.79 -7.60 -24.74
N GLY A 98 3.32 -8.64 -24.04
CA GLY A 98 3.02 -9.96 -24.62
C GLY A 98 4.22 -10.90 -24.78
N SER A 99 5.43 -10.51 -24.37
CA SER A 99 6.63 -11.34 -24.41
C SER A 99 7.17 -11.62 -23.00
N LYS A 100 7.86 -12.75 -22.83
CA LYS A 100 8.60 -13.06 -21.61
C LYS A 100 9.80 -12.14 -21.48
N LEU A 101 10.04 -11.60 -20.30
CA LEU A 101 11.19 -10.75 -20.01
C LEU A 101 12.49 -11.59 -19.94
N GLU A 102 13.62 -10.99 -20.35
CA GLU A 102 14.95 -11.60 -20.20
C GLU A 102 15.32 -11.75 -18.72
N GLU A 103 15.03 -10.74 -17.92
CA GLU A 103 15.14 -10.73 -16.46
C GLU A 103 13.76 -10.39 -15.85
N PRO A 104 13.24 -11.18 -14.89
CA PRO A 104 12.04 -10.82 -14.15
C PRO A 104 12.21 -9.50 -13.38
N LEU A 105 11.12 -8.73 -13.32
CA LEU A 105 11.06 -7.51 -12.53
C LEU A 105 10.17 -7.72 -11.31
N VAL A 106 10.52 -7.11 -10.20
CA VAL A 106 9.79 -7.19 -8.95
C VAL A 106 9.11 -5.85 -8.67
N ILE A 107 7.84 -5.88 -8.22
CA ILE A 107 7.20 -4.71 -7.61
C ILE A 107 7.87 -4.52 -6.24
N ARG A 108 8.58 -3.40 -6.08
CA ARG A 108 9.38 -3.14 -4.88
C ARG A 108 8.53 -3.24 -3.59
N PRO A 109 8.92 -4.06 -2.59
CA PRO A 109 8.27 -4.09 -1.28
C PRO A 109 8.83 -2.99 -0.35
N THR A 110 10.08 -2.59 -0.56
CA THR A 110 10.81 -1.48 0.05
C THR A 110 11.76 -0.87 -1.00
N SER A 111 12.45 0.23 -0.69
CA SER A 111 13.39 0.92 -1.60
C SER A 111 14.79 1.12 -1.00
N GLU A 112 15.15 0.26 -0.03
CA GLU A 112 16.53 0.12 0.45
C GLU A 112 17.44 -0.36 -0.71
#